data_AF-A0A528HZ54-F1
#
_entry.id   AF-A0A528HZ54-F1
#
_cell.length_a   1.000
_cell.length_b   1.000
_cell.length_c   1.000
_cell.angle_alpha   90.00
_cell.angle_beta   90.00
_cell.angle_gamma   90.00
#
_symmetry.space_group_name_H-M   'P 1'
#
loop_
_entity.id
_entity.type
_entity.pdbx_description
1 polymer ?
#
loop_
_entity_poly.entity_id
_entity_poly.type
_entity_poly.pdbx_seq_one_letter_code
_entity_poly.pdbx_strand_id
1 'polypeptide(L)'
;VLLVSLFGSLGVRAAVEEGQSPQPGKRLAIVIGNSDYRSAHLPHLANAANDAARLSESLKRLKFDVLTATNLSSDGFTKLFEQTEGKLAGASAVLIFYAGHGVQLGGENYLLPVDTPNAKNLQELIGSAVKLNDVISRFASRERQTFVFLDACRNNPMGKGPSAMDGLAQIEVGENTFIAFATQPGNVAVDGSGDNSPFTTALLKNVEIPGLSISDM
;
A
#
# COMPACT_ATOMS: atom_id res chain seq x y z
N VAL A 1 31.78 62.47 -48.63
CA VAL A 1 30.89 61.34 -48.94
C VAL A 1 30.76 60.50 -47.68
N LEU A 2 29.61 60.58 -47.03
CA LEU A 2 29.31 59.93 -45.75
C LEU A 2 28.79 58.52 -46.05
N LEU A 3 29.47 57.47 -45.59
CA LEU A 3 28.99 56.08 -45.68
C LEU A 3 28.28 55.74 -44.36
N VAL A 4 26.96 55.57 -44.42
CA VAL A 4 26.13 55.07 -43.32
C VAL A 4 26.03 53.56 -43.48
N SER A 5 26.61 52.81 -42.55
CA SER A 5 26.50 51.36 -42.46
C SER A 5 25.22 51.00 -41.69
N LEU A 6 24.23 50.43 -42.39
CA LEU A 6 23.02 49.86 -41.77
C LEU A 6 23.37 48.48 -41.16
N PHE A 7 23.37 48.37 -39.84
CA PHE A 7 23.33 47.07 -39.16
C PHE A 7 21.88 46.62 -38.99
N GLY A 8 21.47 45.60 -39.74
CA GLY A 8 20.20 44.90 -39.52
C GLY A 8 20.32 43.96 -38.33
N SER A 9 19.50 44.15 -37.31
CA SER A 9 19.37 43.23 -36.18
C SER A 9 18.51 42.03 -36.57
N LEU A 10 19.13 40.86 -36.80
CA LEU A 10 18.42 39.59 -36.80
C LEU A 10 18.05 39.24 -35.37
N GLY A 11 16.77 39.44 -35.01
CA GLY A 11 16.20 38.91 -33.78
C GLY A 11 16.08 37.40 -33.87
N VAL A 12 16.97 36.67 -33.21
CA VAL A 12 16.82 35.23 -32.98
C VAL A 12 15.70 35.05 -31.95
N ARG A 13 14.49 34.71 -32.40
CA ARG A 13 13.47 34.16 -31.51
C ARG A 13 13.86 32.72 -31.20
N ALA A 14 14.46 32.51 -30.02
CA ALA A 14 14.53 31.18 -29.42
C ALA A 14 13.09 30.72 -29.16
N ALA A 15 12.61 29.77 -29.95
CA ALA A 15 11.41 29.01 -29.60
C ALA A 15 11.79 28.19 -28.37
N VAL A 16 11.23 28.55 -27.22
CA VAL A 16 11.22 27.66 -26.06
C VAL A 16 10.29 26.51 -26.46
N GLU A 17 10.88 25.38 -26.81
CA GLU A 17 10.16 24.11 -26.88
C GLU A 17 9.69 23.84 -25.46
N GLU A 18 8.45 24.18 -25.15
CA GLU A 18 7.76 23.69 -23.96
C GLU A 18 7.67 22.18 -24.10
N GLY A 19 8.72 21.48 -23.68
CA GLY A 19 8.74 20.04 -23.60
C GLY A 19 7.52 19.61 -22.80
N GLN A 20 6.61 18.88 -23.44
CA GLN A 20 5.46 18.29 -22.78
C GLN A 20 5.94 17.64 -21.49
N SER A 21 5.52 18.18 -20.35
CA SER A 21 5.74 17.51 -19.07
C SER A 21 5.19 16.09 -19.24
N PRO A 22 5.96 15.04 -18.91
CA PRO A 22 5.49 13.67 -19.05
C PRO A 22 4.12 13.58 -18.39
N GLN A 23 3.11 13.16 -19.15
CA GLN A 23 1.80 12.89 -18.56
C GLN A 23 2.06 11.94 -17.38
N PRO A 24 1.62 12.29 -16.16
CA PRO A 24 1.87 11.44 -15.01
C PRO A 24 1.34 10.05 -15.37
N GLY A 25 2.23 9.04 -15.39
CA GLY A 25 1.84 7.69 -15.72
C GLY A 25 0.68 7.24 -14.83
N LYS A 26 -0.08 6.25 -15.29
CA LYS A 26 -1.24 5.75 -14.54
C LYS A 26 -0.80 5.32 -13.14
N ARG A 27 -1.54 5.72 -12.10
CA ARG A 27 -1.26 5.32 -10.72
C ARG A 27 -2.36 4.40 -10.23
N LEU A 28 -1.99 3.24 -9.73
CA LEU A 28 -2.92 2.23 -9.22
C LEU A 28 -2.86 2.17 -7.70
N ALA A 29 -4.01 1.91 -7.08
CA ALA A 29 -4.03 1.59 -5.66
C ALA A 29 -4.88 0.34 -5.40
N ILE A 30 -4.36 -0.56 -4.59
CA ILE A 30 -5.07 -1.71 -4.01
C ILE A 30 -5.28 -1.37 -2.55
N VAL A 31 -6.52 -1.26 -2.10
CA VAL A 31 -6.85 -0.83 -0.74
C VAL A 31 -7.80 -1.83 -0.11
N ILE A 32 -7.31 -2.57 0.89
CA ILE A 32 -8.02 -3.69 1.50
C ILE A 32 -8.23 -3.43 2.99
N GLY A 33 -9.46 -3.61 3.46
CA GLY A 33 -9.81 -3.51 4.88
C GLY A 33 -10.60 -4.73 5.36
N ASN A 34 -10.01 -5.58 6.19
CA ASN A 34 -10.68 -6.75 6.74
C ASN A 34 -11.03 -6.54 8.22
N SER A 35 -12.33 -6.51 8.51
CA SER A 35 -12.91 -6.28 9.84
C SER A 35 -13.63 -7.52 10.39
N ASP A 36 -14.35 -8.25 9.54
CA ASP A 36 -15.36 -9.22 9.96
C ASP A 36 -14.91 -10.68 9.80
N TYR A 37 -13.96 -11.09 10.64
CA TYR A 37 -13.40 -12.43 10.64
C TYR A 37 -14.39 -13.47 11.17
N ARG A 38 -14.46 -14.63 10.51
CA ARG A 38 -15.29 -15.78 10.91
C ARG A 38 -14.69 -16.57 12.07
N SER A 39 -13.37 -16.49 12.24
CA SER A 39 -12.64 -17.21 13.27
C SER A 39 -12.85 -16.58 14.64
N ALA A 40 -13.16 -17.39 15.64
CA ALA A 40 -13.28 -16.96 17.03
C ALA A 40 -11.92 -16.51 17.63
N HIS A 41 -10.81 -16.89 17.00
CA HIS A 41 -9.46 -16.49 17.42
C HIS A 41 -9.00 -15.17 16.80
N LEU A 42 -9.76 -14.63 15.85
CA LEU A 42 -9.46 -13.37 15.17
C LEU A 42 -10.57 -12.36 15.55
N PRO A 43 -10.35 -11.50 16.56
CA PRO A 43 -11.37 -10.56 16.99
C PRO A 43 -11.74 -9.59 15.87
N HIS A 44 -12.98 -9.13 15.86
CA HIS A 44 -13.45 -8.10 14.93
C HIS A 44 -12.60 -6.81 15.07
N LEU A 45 -12.26 -6.20 13.94
CA LEU A 45 -11.51 -4.93 13.88
C LEU A 45 -12.44 -3.80 13.44
N ALA A 46 -12.81 -2.93 14.36
CA ALA A 46 -13.84 -1.89 14.13
C ALA A 46 -13.45 -0.82 13.10
N ASN A 47 -12.15 -0.62 12.88
CA ASN A 47 -11.60 0.45 12.05
C ASN A 47 -11.19 -0.01 10.63
N ALA A 48 -10.75 -1.25 10.42
CA ALA A 48 -10.07 -1.65 9.19
C ALA A 48 -10.86 -1.38 7.89
N ALA A 49 -12.15 -1.68 7.86
CA ALA A 49 -13.01 -1.36 6.70
C ALA A 49 -13.17 0.15 6.50
N ASN A 50 -13.26 0.94 7.58
CA ASN A 50 -13.35 2.39 7.50
C ASN A 50 -12.01 3.00 7.06
N ASP A 51 -10.89 2.51 7.57
CA ASP A 51 -9.53 2.91 7.18
C ASP A 51 -9.35 2.79 5.66
N ALA A 52 -9.71 1.61 5.13
CA ALA A 52 -9.68 1.34 3.68
C ALA A 52 -10.59 2.30 2.89
N ALA A 53 -11.80 2.58 3.38
CA ALA A 53 -12.73 3.49 2.73
C ALA A 53 -12.16 4.93 2.67
N ARG A 54 -11.68 5.46 3.80
CA ARG A 54 -11.15 6.82 3.91
C ARG A 54 -9.89 7.03 3.09
N LEU A 55 -8.96 6.08 3.13
CA LEU A 55 -7.75 6.17 2.30
C LEU A 55 -8.10 6.07 0.81
N SER A 56 -9.06 5.23 0.44
CA SER A 56 -9.53 5.14 -0.95
C SER A 56 -10.09 6.47 -1.47
N GLU A 57 -10.86 7.19 -0.66
CA GLU A 57 -11.37 8.51 -1.03
C GLU A 57 -10.23 9.52 -1.27
N SER A 58 -9.21 9.50 -0.41
CA SER A 58 -8.02 10.34 -0.52
C SER A 58 -7.22 10.04 -1.79
N LEU A 59 -6.92 8.76 -2.05
CA LEU A 59 -6.18 8.33 -3.23
C LEU A 59 -6.92 8.64 -4.54
N LYS A 60 -8.26 8.58 -4.55
CA LYS A 60 -9.08 9.03 -5.69
C LYS A 60 -8.93 10.54 -5.95
N ARG A 61 -8.90 11.38 -4.90
CA ARG A 61 -8.62 12.83 -5.05
C ARG A 61 -7.23 13.06 -5.63
N LEU A 62 -6.27 12.22 -5.23
CA LEU A 62 -4.91 12.19 -5.76
C LEU A 62 -4.81 11.52 -7.14
N LYS A 63 -5.90 11.17 -7.81
CA LYS A 63 -5.97 10.60 -9.18
C LYS A 63 -5.34 9.21 -9.32
N PHE A 64 -5.38 8.39 -8.28
CA PHE A 64 -5.17 6.95 -8.42
C PHE A 64 -6.42 6.26 -9.00
N ASP A 65 -6.24 5.24 -9.82
CA ASP A 65 -7.26 4.23 -10.16
C ASP A 65 -7.27 3.21 -9.01
N VAL A 66 -8.22 3.38 -8.10
CA VAL A 66 -8.29 2.67 -6.81
C VAL A 66 -9.22 1.46 -6.89
N LEU A 67 -8.69 0.28 -6.57
CA LEU A 67 -9.46 -0.93 -6.31
C LEU A 67 -9.57 -1.11 -4.79
N THR A 68 -10.75 -0.78 -4.25
CA THR A 68 -11.07 -0.92 -2.84
C THR A 68 -11.83 -2.21 -2.61
N ALA A 69 -11.45 -2.98 -1.59
CA ALA A 69 -12.22 -4.14 -1.15
C ALA A 69 -12.23 -4.22 0.38
N THR A 70 -13.32 -4.75 0.93
CA THR A 70 -13.45 -4.97 2.37
C THR A 70 -13.89 -6.39 2.65
N ASN A 71 -13.43 -6.94 3.76
CA ASN A 71 -13.79 -8.28 4.24
C ASN A 71 -13.59 -9.37 3.18
N LEU A 72 -12.40 -9.39 2.57
CA LEU A 72 -12.05 -10.35 1.53
C LEU A 72 -11.80 -11.75 2.10
N SER A 73 -12.42 -12.74 1.44
CA SER A 73 -12.03 -14.14 1.54
C SER A 73 -10.73 -14.41 0.77
N SER A 74 -10.13 -15.59 0.96
CA SER A 74 -8.96 -16.03 0.18
C SER A 74 -9.22 -15.95 -1.34
N ASP A 75 -10.38 -16.42 -1.80
CA ASP A 75 -10.79 -16.31 -3.21
C ASP A 75 -11.00 -14.85 -3.64
N GLY A 76 -11.51 -14.01 -2.73
CA GLY A 76 -11.67 -12.58 -2.98
C GLY A 76 -10.34 -11.86 -3.20
N PHE A 77 -9.29 -12.21 -2.42
CA PHE A 77 -7.93 -11.72 -2.67
C PHE A 77 -7.42 -12.09 -4.06
N THR A 78 -7.55 -13.37 -4.44
CA THR A 78 -7.12 -13.87 -5.75
C THR A 78 -7.78 -13.05 -6.88
N LYS A 79 -9.10 -12.90 -6.83
CA LYS A 79 -9.87 -12.13 -7.83
C LYS A 79 -9.48 -10.66 -7.89
N LEU A 80 -9.28 -10.02 -6.73
CA LEU A 80 -8.85 -8.62 -6.67
C LEU A 80 -7.46 -8.45 -7.30
N PHE A 81 -6.54 -9.37 -7.03
CA PHE A 81 -5.20 -9.30 -7.61
C PHE A 81 -5.21 -9.53 -9.12
N GLU A 82 -5.93 -10.54 -9.61
CA GLU A 82 -6.11 -10.78 -11.06
C GLU A 82 -6.71 -9.56 -11.76
N GLN A 83 -7.75 -8.95 -11.17
CA GLN A 83 -8.35 -7.72 -11.70
C GLN A 83 -7.35 -6.56 -11.72
N THR A 84 -6.50 -6.44 -10.71
CA THR A 84 -5.50 -5.37 -10.63
C THR A 84 -4.37 -5.59 -11.63
N GLU A 85 -3.89 -6.82 -11.80
CA GLU A 85 -2.86 -7.19 -12.76
C GLU A 85 -3.28 -6.81 -14.19
N GLY A 86 -4.56 -7.01 -14.55
CA GLY A 86 -5.12 -6.57 -15.83
C GLY A 86 -5.11 -5.05 -16.05
N LYS A 87 -4.87 -4.24 -15.00
CA LYS A 87 -4.79 -2.78 -15.07
C LYS A 87 -3.34 -2.24 -14.99
N LEU A 88 -2.35 -3.11 -14.79
CA LEU A 88 -0.96 -2.75 -14.46
C LEU A 88 -0.17 -2.16 -15.64
N ALA A 89 -0.58 -2.45 -16.87
CA ALA A 89 0.06 -1.93 -18.07
C ALA A 89 0.06 -0.38 -18.07
N GLY A 90 1.25 0.21 -18.25
CA GLY A 90 1.44 1.66 -18.23
C GLY A 90 1.32 2.32 -16.85
N ALA A 91 1.20 1.55 -15.77
CA ALA A 91 1.20 2.09 -14.42
C ALA A 91 2.62 2.49 -13.99
N SER A 92 2.82 3.77 -13.64
CA SER A 92 4.09 4.32 -13.13
C SER A 92 4.22 4.20 -11.61
N ALA A 93 3.10 4.02 -10.90
CA ALA A 93 3.10 3.70 -9.48
C ALA A 93 1.98 2.73 -9.10
N VAL A 94 2.25 1.91 -8.08
CA VAL A 94 1.26 1.09 -7.38
C VAL A 94 1.36 1.38 -5.89
N LEU A 95 0.22 1.63 -5.25
CA LEU A 95 0.09 1.67 -3.80
C LEU A 95 -0.71 0.47 -3.33
N ILE A 96 -0.23 -0.22 -2.30
CA ILE A 96 -0.87 -1.35 -1.66
C ILE A 96 -1.12 -0.96 -0.21
N PHE A 97 -2.38 -0.93 0.19
CA PHE A 97 -2.78 -0.72 1.57
C PHE A 97 -3.55 -1.92 2.08
N TYR A 98 -3.19 -2.39 3.25
CA TYR A 98 -3.93 -3.43 3.96
C TYR A 98 -4.12 -3.05 5.42
N ALA A 99 -5.38 -3.05 5.86
CA ALA A 99 -5.78 -3.03 7.25
C ALA A 99 -6.48 -4.35 7.61
N GLY A 100 -6.08 -5.00 8.70
CA GLY A 100 -6.64 -6.28 9.11
C GLY A 100 -5.71 -7.11 9.98
N HIS A 101 -6.05 -8.37 10.26
CA HIS A 101 -5.13 -9.29 10.93
C HIS A 101 -4.01 -9.76 10.00
N GLY A 102 -2.79 -9.83 10.54
CA GLY A 102 -1.65 -10.42 9.87
C GLY A 102 -0.79 -11.21 10.86
N VAL A 103 -0.03 -12.17 10.36
CA VAL A 103 0.86 -13.02 11.18
C VAL A 103 2.21 -13.21 10.52
N GLN A 104 3.21 -13.51 11.34
CA GLN A 104 4.53 -13.91 10.89
C GLN A 104 4.77 -15.39 11.19
N LEU A 105 5.28 -16.13 10.20
CA LEU A 105 5.79 -17.49 10.40
C LEU A 105 7.09 -17.68 9.61
N GLY A 106 8.16 -18.09 10.29
CA GLY A 106 9.43 -18.45 9.63
C GLY A 106 10.08 -17.28 8.88
N GLY A 107 9.93 -16.04 9.36
CA GLY A 107 10.46 -14.85 8.68
C GLY A 107 9.55 -14.30 7.58
N GLU A 108 8.38 -14.89 7.35
CA GLU A 108 7.45 -14.49 6.29
C GLU A 108 6.18 -13.87 6.86
N ASN A 109 5.65 -12.88 6.16
CA ASN A 109 4.45 -12.14 6.53
C ASN A 109 3.23 -12.61 5.75
N TYR A 110 2.13 -12.85 6.47
CA TYR A 110 0.88 -13.34 5.91
C TYR A 110 -0.26 -12.41 6.29
N LEU A 111 -1.04 -11.99 5.30
CA LEU A 111 -2.29 -11.25 5.46
C LEU A 111 -3.43 -12.27 5.60
N LEU A 112 -4.28 -12.11 6.61
CA LEU A 112 -5.35 -13.05 6.91
C LEU A 112 -6.69 -12.63 6.25
N PRO A 113 -7.27 -13.49 5.41
CA PRO A 113 -8.63 -13.32 4.91
C PRO A 113 -9.69 -13.47 6.00
N VAL A 114 -10.89 -12.92 5.77
CA VAL A 114 -11.98 -13.03 6.76
C VAL A 114 -12.51 -14.46 6.93
N ASP A 115 -12.26 -15.34 5.96
CA ASP A 115 -12.59 -16.75 6.01
C ASP A 115 -11.45 -17.64 6.51
N THR A 116 -10.40 -17.05 7.09
CA THR A 116 -9.38 -17.82 7.84
C THR A 116 -10.07 -18.72 8.88
N PRO A 117 -9.75 -20.03 8.91
CA PRO A 117 -10.44 -20.98 9.78
C PRO A 117 -10.10 -20.78 11.26
N ASN A 118 -10.85 -21.47 12.13
CA ASN A 118 -10.49 -21.66 13.55
C ASN A 118 -9.31 -22.64 13.64
N ALA A 119 -8.12 -22.17 13.30
CA ALA A 119 -6.91 -22.98 13.25
C ALA A 119 -6.44 -23.40 14.64
N LYS A 120 -5.90 -24.61 14.76
CA LYS A 120 -5.30 -25.13 16.01
C LYS A 120 -3.83 -24.77 16.16
N ASN A 121 -3.18 -24.36 15.08
CA ASN A 121 -1.79 -23.95 15.04
C ASN A 121 -1.54 -22.97 13.89
N LEU A 122 -0.37 -22.35 13.90
CA LEU A 122 -0.01 -21.31 12.92
C LEU A 122 0.11 -21.86 11.48
N GLN A 123 0.46 -23.14 11.28
CA GLN A 123 0.53 -23.74 9.95
C GLN A 123 -0.84 -23.89 9.29
N GLU A 124 -1.83 -24.33 10.08
CA GLU A 124 -3.22 -24.39 9.63
C GLU A 124 -3.78 -22.98 9.36
N LEU A 125 -3.41 -22.00 10.19
CA LEU A 125 -3.84 -20.61 10.04
C LEU A 125 -3.37 -20.00 8.70
N ILE A 126 -2.12 -20.27 8.30
CA ILE A 126 -1.56 -19.73 7.06
C ILE A 126 -1.97 -20.49 5.80
N GLY A 127 -2.64 -21.64 5.92
CA GLY A 127 -2.99 -22.49 4.77
C GLY A 127 -3.86 -21.81 3.71
N SER A 128 -4.64 -20.80 4.11
CA SER A 128 -5.44 -19.96 3.20
C SER A 128 -5.03 -18.47 3.23
N ALA A 129 -3.93 -18.15 3.91
CA ALA A 129 -3.46 -16.78 4.05
C ALA A 129 -2.70 -16.30 2.80
N VAL A 130 -2.57 -14.98 2.68
CA VAL A 130 -1.89 -14.35 1.54
C VAL A 130 -0.49 -13.95 1.96
N LYS A 131 0.53 -14.53 1.32
CA LYS A 131 1.92 -14.17 1.58
C LYS A 131 2.22 -12.78 1.00
N LEU A 132 2.63 -11.85 1.85
CA LEU A 132 2.83 -10.45 1.49
C LEU A 132 3.95 -10.28 0.44
N ASN A 133 5.04 -11.05 0.53
CA ASN A 133 6.11 -11.01 -0.45
C ASN A 133 5.66 -11.42 -1.85
N ASP A 134 4.67 -12.31 -1.96
CA ASP A 134 4.10 -12.70 -3.25
C ASP A 134 3.26 -11.55 -3.83
N VAL A 135 2.51 -10.85 -2.97
CA VAL A 135 1.76 -9.64 -3.38
C VAL A 135 2.71 -8.56 -3.88
N ILE A 136 3.79 -8.27 -3.15
CA ILE A 136 4.79 -7.28 -3.56
C ILE A 136 5.41 -7.69 -4.90
N SER A 137 5.82 -8.96 -5.04
CA SER A 137 6.45 -9.47 -6.27
C SER A 137 5.53 -9.42 -7.50
N ARG A 138 4.21 -9.51 -7.31
CA ARG A 138 3.23 -9.38 -8.41
C ARG A 138 3.13 -7.96 -8.97
N PHE A 139 3.27 -6.94 -8.12
CA PHE A 139 2.98 -5.55 -8.51
C PHE A 139 4.22 -4.65 -8.62
N ALA A 140 5.31 -5.00 -7.92
CA ALA A 140 6.56 -4.26 -7.98
C ALA A 140 7.30 -4.48 -9.31
N SER A 141 7.98 -3.44 -9.80
CA SER A 141 8.94 -3.54 -10.88
C SER A 141 9.99 -2.44 -10.75
N ARG A 142 11.16 -2.61 -11.40
CA ARG A 142 12.22 -1.59 -11.38
C ARG A 142 11.79 -0.25 -11.98
N GLU A 143 10.84 -0.27 -12.90
CA GLU A 143 10.35 0.92 -13.61
C GLU A 143 9.16 1.60 -12.92
N ARG A 144 8.72 1.06 -11.77
CA ARG A 144 7.49 1.48 -11.09
C ARG A 144 7.75 1.77 -9.63
N GLN A 145 7.25 2.90 -9.15
CA GLN A 145 7.22 3.18 -7.71
C GLN A 145 6.18 2.30 -7.02
N THR A 146 6.60 1.56 -6.00
CA THR A 146 5.72 0.66 -5.25
C THR A 146 5.67 1.11 -3.80
N PHE A 147 4.48 1.43 -3.30
CA PHE A 147 4.27 1.83 -1.92
C PHE A 147 3.44 0.77 -1.22
N VAL A 148 3.87 0.31 -0.05
CA VAL A 148 3.12 -0.67 0.74
C VAL A 148 2.90 -0.12 2.14
N PHE A 149 1.66 0.04 2.53
CA PHE A 149 1.24 0.55 3.83
C PHE A 149 0.46 -0.54 4.56
N LEU A 150 0.98 -0.97 5.70
CA LEU A 150 0.44 -2.13 6.43
C LEU A 150 -0.03 -1.70 7.82
N ASP A 151 -1.35 -1.66 7.95
CA ASP A 151 -2.09 -1.33 9.16
C ASP A 151 -2.66 -2.60 9.78
N ALA A 152 -1.77 -3.56 10.03
CA ALA A 152 -2.15 -4.88 10.48
C ALA A 152 -1.79 -5.12 11.94
N CYS A 153 -2.75 -5.66 12.70
CA CYS A 153 -2.55 -6.09 14.08
C CYS A 153 -1.61 -7.32 14.09
N ARG A 154 -0.68 -7.31 15.05
CA ARG A 154 0.51 -8.17 15.09
C ARG A 154 0.51 -9.18 16.24
N ASN A 155 -0.61 -9.32 16.94
CA ASN A 155 -0.77 -10.32 17.98
C ASN A 155 -0.93 -11.68 17.32
N ASN A 156 -0.04 -12.63 17.62
CA ASN A 156 -0.24 -13.99 17.16
C ASN A 156 -1.49 -14.57 17.87
N PRO A 157 -2.59 -14.84 17.13
CA PRO A 157 -3.84 -15.30 17.72
C PRO A 157 -3.71 -16.68 18.39
N MET A 158 -2.61 -17.40 18.12
CA MET A 158 -2.31 -18.73 18.68
C MET A 158 -1.48 -18.70 19.97
N GLY A 159 -1.16 -17.52 20.51
CA GLY A 159 -0.38 -17.36 21.75
C GLY A 159 1.14 -17.44 21.58
N LYS A 160 1.88 -17.12 22.65
CA LYS A 160 3.35 -17.06 22.69
C LYS A 160 3.98 -18.46 22.72
N GLY A 161 4.11 -19.09 21.55
CA GLY A 161 4.95 -20.29 21.37
C GLY A 161 6.43 -19.94 21.12
N PRO A 162 7.37 -20.88 21.29
CA PRO A 162 8.81 -20.65 21.06
C PRO A 162 9.19 -20.25 19.62
N SER A 163 8.24 -20.30 18.68
CA SER A 163 8.39 -19.88 17.28
C SER A 163 7.45 -18.73 16.89
N ALA A 164 6.68 -18.21 17.83
CA ALA A 164 5.81 -17.06 17.64
C ALA A 164 6.62 -15.80 17.96
N MET A 165 7.07 -15.10 16.94
CA MET A 165 7.59 -13.74 17.09
C MET A 165 6.42 -12.77 17.02
N ASP A 166 6.37 -11.82 17.96
CA ASP A 166 5.40 -10.73 17.91
C ASP A 166 5.81 -9.79 16.75
N GLY A 167 4.87 -9.35 15.91
CA GLY A 167 5.18 -8.46 14.79
C GLY A 167 5.23 -9.10 13.39
N LEU A 168 5.30 -8.24 12.36
CA LEU A 168 5.66 -8.66 11.00
C LEU A 168 7.18 -8.65 10.83
N ALA A 169 7.69 -9.59 10.07
CA ALA A 169 9.07 -9.68 9.63
C ALA A 169 9.51 -8.42 8.90
N GLN A 170 10.80 -8.08 9.03
CA GLN A 170 11.43 -7.14 8.11
C GLN A 170 11.42 -7.72 6.70
N ILE A 171 11.09 -6.88 5.71
CA ILE A 171 11.08 -7.24 4.30
C ILE A 171 12.23 -6.51 3.63
N GLU A 172 13.10 -7.24 2.95
CA GLU A 172 14.06 -6.65 2.02
C GLU A 172 13.33 -6.30 0.73
N VAL A 173 13.43 -5.04 0.32
CA VAL A 173 12.74 -4.54 -0.86
C VAL A 173 13.73 -4.13 -1.93
N GLY A 174 13.32 -4.35 -3.18
CA GLY A 174 14.07 -3.86 -4.33
C GLY A 174 14.01 -2.35 -4.46
N GLU A 175 14.82 -1.81 -5.36
CA GLU A 175 14.80 -0.40 -5.74
C GLU A 175 13.38 0.05 -6.13
N ASN A 176 13.03 1.31 -5.85
CA ASN A 176 11.71 1.91 -6.10
C ASN A 176 10.55 1.31 -5.29
N THR A 177 10.82 0.56 -4.22
CA THR A 177 9.79 0.08 -3.29
C THR A 177 9.96 0.73 -1.91
N PHE A 178 8.87 1.23 -1.36
CA PHE A 178 8.77 1.77 -0.01
C PHE A 178 7.74 0.98 0.78
N ILE A 179 8.07 0.59 2.01
CA ILE A 179 7.15 -0.10 2.91
C ILE A 179 7.11 0.64 4.24
N ALA A 180 5.91 0.98 4.68
CA ALA A 180 5.63 1.50 6.01
C ALA A 180 4.68 0.57 6.76
N PHE A 181 5.02 0.33 8.03
CA PHE A 181 4.23 -0.47 8.95
C PHE A 181 3.65 0.44 10.03
N ALA A 182 2.43 0.16 10.50
CA ALA A 182 1.81 0.87 11.62
C ALA A 182 2.61 0.80 12.93
N THR A 183 3.57 -0.13 13.03
CA THR A 183 4.43 -0.32 14.21
C THR A 183 5.79 -0.86 13.76
N GLN A 184 6.82 -0.65 14.60
CA GLN A 184 8.13 -1.29 14.41
C GLN A 184 8.01 -2.84 14.42
N PRO A 185 8.79 -3.57 13.59
CA PRO A 185 9.01 -5.02 13.73
C PRO A 185 9.22 -5.41 15.21
N GLY A 186 8.53 -6.45 15.70
CA GLY A 186 8.62 -6.85 17.11
C GLY A 186 7.58 -6.27 18.07
N ASN A 187 6.78 -5.27 17.67
CA ASN A 187 5.81 -4.57 18.53
C ASN A 187 4.35 -4.72 18.07
N VAL A 188 3.39 -4.43 18.96
CA VAL A 188 1.93 -4.56 18.74
C VAL A 188 1.31 -3.21 18.36
N ALA A 189 0.37 -3.21 17.42
CA ALA A 189 -0.38 -2.03 17.01
C ALA A 189 -1.48 -1.70 18.04
N VAL A 190 -1.69 -0.41 18.30
CA VAL A 190 -2.78 0.03 19.17
C VAL A 190 -4.00 0.32 18.30
N ASP A 191 -5.08 -0.44 18.51
CA ASP A 191 -6.39 -0.11 17.99
C ASP A 191 -6.87 1.14 18.73
N GLY A 192 -6.66 2.31 18.11
CA GLY A 192 -7.13 3.59 18.66
C GLY A 192 -8.64 3.56 18.90
N SER A 193 -9.14 4.45 19.75
CA SER A 193 -10.58 4.58 20.05
C SER A 193 -11.36 5.46 19.06
N GLY A 194 -10.71 5.90 17.98
CA GLY A 194 -11.33 6.74 16.94
C GLY A 194 -11.89 5.93 15.78
N ASP A 195 -12.54 6.62 14.84
CA ASP A 195 -13.14 6.00 13.64
C ASP A 195 -12.10 5.27 12.77
N ASN A 196 -10.85 5.75 12.76
CA ASN A 196 -9.73 5.17 12.02
C ASN A 196 -8.64 4.71 12.99
N SER A 197 -7.77 3.80 12.55
CA SER A 197 -6.55 3.48 13.30
C SER A 197 -5.66 4.73 13.47
N PRO A 198 -4.75 4.75 14.46
CA PRO A 198 -3.76 5.82 14.59
C PRO A 198 -2.87 5.96 13.35
N PHE A 199 -2.49 4.84 12.71
CA PHE A 199 -1.67 4.85 11.51
C PHE A 199 -2.41 5.47 10.32
N THR A 200 -3.63 5.01 10.05
CA THR A 200 -4.44 5.55 8.96
C THR A 200 -4.82 7.01 9.22
N THR A 201 -5.07 7.40 10.48
CA THR A 201 -5.28 8.80 10.87
C THR A 201 -4.06 9.67 10.55
N ALA A 202 -2.85 9.20 10.83
CA ALA A 202 -1.63 9.93 10.52
C ALA A 202 -1.38 9.99 8.99
N LEU A 203 -1.57 8.87 8.30
CA LEU A 203 -1.43 8.78 6.84
C LEU A 203 -2.36 9.77 6.14
N LEU A 204 -3.64 9.80 6.50
CA LEU A 204 -4.64 10.70 5.91
C LEU A 204 -4.33 12.19 6.12
N LYS A 205 -3.64 12.55 7.20
CA LYS A 205 -3.22 13.95 7.44
C LYS A 205 -2.12 14.42 6.50
N ASN A 206 -1.30 13.49 5.99
CA ASN A 206 -0.08 13.82 5.27
C ASN A 206 -0.12 13.44 3.78
N VAL A 207 -0.86 12.40 3.40
CA VAL A 207 -0.84 11.82 2.04
C VAL A 207 -1.27 12.79 0.95
N GLU A 208 -2.09 13.80 1.29
CA GLU A 208 -2.53 14.84 0.34
C GLU A 208 -1.65 16.10 0.31
N ILE A 209 -0.62 16.20 1.17
CA ILE A 209 0.26 17.36 1.22
C ILE A 209 1.14 17.39 -0.05
N PRO A 210 0.96 18.37 -0.95
CA PRO A 210 1.72 18.40 -2.20
C PRO A 210 3.21 18.62 -1.93
N GLY A 211 4.06 17.81 -2.58
CA GLY A 211 5.52 17.93 -2.49
C GLY A 211 6.15 17.35 -1.22
N LEU A 212 5.35 16.83 -0.27
CA LEU A 212 5.88 16.06 0.85
C LEU A 212 6.45 14.73 0.35
N SER A 213 7.71 14.45 0.68
CA SER A 213 8.32 13.15 0.37
C SER A 213 7.67 12.06 1.20
N ILE A 214 7.52 10.86 0.61
CA ILE A 214 7.01 9.69 1.33
C ILE A 214 7.89 9.32 2.53
N SER A 215 9.19 9.62 2.49
CA SER A 215 10.10 9.38 3.61
C SER A 215 9.96 10.38 4.76
N ASP A 216 9.35 11.55 4.51
CA ASP A 216 9.17 12.62 5.50
C ASP A 216 7.76 12.60 6.13
N MET A 217 6.89 11.69 5.67
CA MET A 217 5.52 11.48 6.13
C MET A 217 5.46 10.60 7.38
#